data_AF-Q31LP8-F1
#
_entry.id   AF-Q31LP8-F1
#
_cell.length_a   1.000
_cell.length_b   1.000
_cell.length_c   1.000
_cell.angle_alpha   90.00
_cell.angle_beta   90.00
_cell.angle_gamma   90.00
#
_symmetry.space_group_name_H-M   'P 1'
#
loop_
_entity.id
_entity.type
_entity.pdbx_description
1 polymer ?
#
loop_
_entity_poly.entity_id
_entity_poly.type
_entity_poly.pdbx_seq_one_letter_code
_entity_poly.pdbx_strand_id
1 'polypeptide(L)'
;MTSRRGRAVGFIRDFQAFILKGNVVELAVAVIIGGAFNKIVSSFVGDLVMPLVNPLIPGGDWRTAVIGPGLKIGSFAGSVIDFLIIAFVLYLAIRAIERFKRKEEAVVAAAEPDVQQQMLATLERIADNLEAR
;
A
#
# COMPACT_ATOMS: atom_id res chain seq x y z
N MET A 1 -45.84 25.32 22.30
CA MET A 1 -44.92 24.62 21.37
C MET A 1 -43.46 24.96 21.70
N THR A 2 -42.84 24.43 22.77
CA THR A 2 -41.45 24.82 23.13
C THR A 2 -40.70 23.72 23.91
N SER A 3 -40.35 22.61 23.27
CA SER A 3 -39.20 21.78 23.73
C SER A 3 -38.60 20.99 22.56
N ARG A 4 -37.92 21.71 21.66
CA ARG A 4 -37.21 21.12 20.50
C ARG A 4 -35.69 21.17 20.66
N ARG A 5 -35.14 22.13 21.43
CA ARG A 5 -33.69 22.41 21.52
C ARG A 5 -32.90 21.34 22.31
N GLY A 6 -33.46 20.79 23.40
CA GLY A 6 -32.79 19.73 24.18
C GLY A 6 -32.63 18.41 23.45
N ARG A 7 -33.59 18.07 22.56
CA ARG A 7 -33.57 16.83 21.78
C ARG A 7 -32.44 16.80 20.73
N ALA A 8 -32.12 17.95 20.14
CA ALA A 8 -31.05 18.07 19.14
C ALA A 8 -29.65 17.85 19.75
N VAL A 9 -29.39 18.41 20.95
CA VAL A 9 -28.12 18.18 21.67
C VAL A 9 -28.00 16.72 22.13
N GLY A 10 -29.12 16.12 22.57
CA GLY A 10 -29.17 14.68 22.88
C GLY A 10 -28.74 13.83 21.67
N PHE A 11 -29.37 14.05 20.51
CA PHE A 11 -29.03 13.34 19.27
C PHE A 11 -27.56 13.47 18.86
N ILE A 12 -26.95 14.66 18.97
CA ILE A 12 -25.53 14.88 18.64
C ILE A 12 -24.62 14.09 19.60
N ARG A 13 -24.95 14.06 20.91
CA ARG A 13 -24.18 13.29 21.90
C ARG A 13 -24.31 11.78 21.68
N ASP A 14 -25.51 11.31 21.32
CA ASP A 14 -25.77 9.90 21.00
C ASP A 14 -25.02 9.48 19.73
N PHE A 15 -25.01 10.33 18.71
CA PHE A 15 -24.26 10.13 17.47
C PHE A 15 -22.74 10.08 17.71
N GLN A 16 -22.20 11.01 18.49
CA GLN A 16 -20.79 11.02 18.86
C GLN A 16 -20.41 9.75 19.64
N ALA A 17 -21.23 9.34 20.61
CA ALA A 17 -21.01 8.09 21.36
C ALA A 17 -21.08 6.84 20.47
N PHE A 18 -21.89 6.87 19.40
CA PHE A 18 -21.98 5.80 18.42
C PHE A 18 -20.74 5.72 17.51
N ILE A 19 -20.29 6.85 16.94
CA ILE A 19 -19.12 6.89 16.06
C ILE A 19 -17.82 6.63 16.82
N LEU A 20 -17.72 7.06 18.08
CA LEU A 20 -16.54 6.83 18.92
C LEU A 20 -16.41 5.39 19.44
N LYS A 21 -17.27 4.44 19.01
CA LYS A 21 -16.97 3.01 19.18
C LYS A 21 -15.71 2.70 18.38
N GLY A 22 -14.60 2.44 19.09
CA GLY A 22 -13.21 2.58 18.62
C GLY A 22 -12.86 2.01 17.23
N ASN A 23 -13.54 0.97 16.76
CA ASN A 23 -13.25 0.36 15.45
C ASN A 23 -13.69 1.21 14.23
N VAL A 24 -14.60 2.19 14.41
CA VAL A 24 -15.12 2.98 13.27
C VAL A 24 -14.06 3.90 12.67
N VAL A 25 -13.16 4.46 13.49
CA VAL A 25 -12.12 5.37 13.02
C VAL A 25 -11.09 4.62 12.18
N GLU A 26 -10.62 3.46 12.63
CA GLU A 26 -9.69 2.60 11.89
C GLU A 26 -10.32 2.12 10.57
N LEU A 27 -11.58 1.70 10.61
CA LEU A 27 -12.34 1.34 9.42
C LEU A 27 -12.44 2.52 8.43
N ALA A 28 -12.74 3.72 8.92
CA ALA A 28 -12.83 4.92 8.08
C ALA A 28 -11.49 5.23 7.40
N VAL A 29 -10.39 5.16 8.16
CA VAL A 29 -9.03 5.35 7.62
C VAL A 29 -8.71 4.27 6.58
N ALA A 30 -9.01 3.00 6.84
CA ALA A 30 -8.78 1.91 5.89
C ALA A 30 -9.58 2.08 4.59
N VAL A 31 -10.85 2.51 4.66
CA VAL A 31 -11.68 2.77 3.48
C VAL A 31 -11.17 3.97 2.68
N ILE A 32 -10.77 5.06 3.35
CA ILE A 32 -10.22 6.26 2.69
C ILE A 32 -8.88 5.94 2.01
N ILE A 33 -7.95 5.31 2.74
CA ILE A 33 -6.64 4.92 2.20
C ILE A 33 -6.81 3.88 1.10
N GLY A 34 -7.64 2.85 1.29
CA GLY A 34 -7.91 1.83 0.28
C GLY A 34 -8.48 2.43 -1.01
N GLY A 35 -9.42 3.36 -0.89
CA GLY A 35 -9.97 4.08 -2.05
C GLY A 35 -8.92 4.94 -2.78
N ALA A 36 -8.06 5.65 -2.04
CA ALA A 36 -6.99 6.45 -2.62
C ALA A 36 -5.89 5.59 -3.26
N PHE A 37 -5.45 4.53 -2.57
CA PHE A 37 -4.45 3.58 -3.04
C PHE A 37 -4.90 2.87 -4.31
N ASN A 38 -6.16 2.41 -4.35
CA ASN A 38 -6.72 1.80 -5.55
C ASN A 38 -6.66 2.75 -6.75
N LYS A 39 -6.97 4.04 -6.58
CA LYS A 39 -6.86 5.04 -7.66
C LYS A 39 -5.43 5.19 -8.18
N ILE A 40 -4.44 5.20 -7.28
CA ILE A 40 -3.03 5.30 -7.65
C ILE A 40 -2.61 4.07 -8.47
N VAL A 41 -2.97 2.88 -8.02
CA VAL A 41 -2.66 1.63 -8.74
C VAL A 41 -3.39 1.57 -10.08
N SER A 42 -4.68 1.94 -10.13
CA SER A 42 -5.45 1.98 -11.38
C SER A 42 -4.88 2.99 -12.38
N SER A 43 -4.41 4.16 -11.94
CA SER A 43 -3.75 5.14 -12.83
C SER A 43 -2.38 4.64 -13.30
N PHE A 44 -1.57 4.06 -12.41
CA PHE A 44 -0.32 3.43 -12.84
C PHE A 44 -0.55 2.33 -13.88
N VAL A 45 -1.54 1.46 -13.67
CA VAL A 45 -1.88 0.42 -14.63
C VAL A 45 -2.45 1.01 -15.93
N GLY A 46 -3.41 1.94 -15.84
CA GLY A 46 -4.07 2.52 -17.01
C GLY A 46 -3.19 3.44 -17.86
N ASP A 47 -2.32 4.22 -17.22
CA ASP A 47 -1.55 5.29 -17.86
C ASP A 47 -0.11 4.88 -18.17
N LEU A 48 0.44 3.89 -17.47
CA LEU A 48 1.85 3.46 -17.66
C LEU A 48 1.96 2.01 -18.12
N VAL A 49 1.30 1.06 -17.46
CA VAL A 49 1.44 -0.37 -17.83
C VAL A 49 0.66 -0.70 -19.10
N MET A 50 -0.59 -0.24 -19.21
CA MET A 50 -1.45 -0.52 -20.35
C MET A 50 -0.89 0.01 -21.67
N PRO A 51 -0.34 1.23 -21.79
CA PRO A 51 0.31 1.68 -23.02
C PRO A 51 1.54 0.85 -23.41
N LEU A 52 2.23 0.23 -22.45
CA LEU A 52 3.35 -0.68 -22.72
C LEU A 52 2.88 -2.06 -23.16
N VAL A 53 1.74 -2.53 -22.63
CA VAL A 53 1.17 -3.85 -22.95
C VAL A 53 0.30 -3.82 -24.22
N ASN A 54 -0.35 -2.69 -24.53
CA ASN A 54 -1.28 -2.58 -25.65
C ASN A 54 -0.63 -2.88 -27.02
N PRO A 55 0.60 -2.42 -27.33
CA PRO A 55 1.29 -2.79 -28.57
C PRO A 55 1.64 -4.28 -28.68
N LEU A 56 1.69 -5.01 -27.56
CA LEU A 56 1.94 -6.46 -27.55
C LEU A 56 0.68 -7.27 -27.88
N ILE A 57 -0.51 -6.66 -27.78
CA ILE A 57 -1.79 -7.30 -28.08
C ILE A 57 -2.18 -6.94 -29.52
N PRO A 58 -2.23 -7.90 -30.45
CA PRO A 58 -2.64 -7.63 -31.83
C PRO A 58 -4.07 -7.09 -31.85
N GLY A 59 -4.27 -5.94 -32.50
CA GLY A 59 -5.60 -5.38 -32.75
C GLY A 59 -5.83 -3.94 -32.29
N GLY A 60 -4.89 -3.29 -31.61
CA GLY A 60 -4.87 -1.84 -31.31
C GLY A 60 -5.92 -1.35 -30.31
N ASP A 61 -7.18 -1.74 -30.53
CA ASP A 61 -8.39 -1.30 -29.83
C ASP A 61 -9.37 -2.48 -29.59
N TRP A 62 -8.87 -3.64 -29.18
CA TRP A 62 -9.71 -4.79 -28.81
C TRP A 62 -10.72 -4.45 -27.70
N ARG A 63 -10.47 -3.39 -26.91
CA ARG A 63 -11.38 -2.87 -25.88
C ARG A 63 -12.66 -2.25 -26.44
N THR A 64 -12.67 -1.78 -27.69
CA THR A 64 -13.86 -1.22 -28.33
C THR A 64 -14.66 -2.27 -29.10
N ALA A 65 -14.27 -3.56 -29.03
CA ALA A 65 -14.98 -4.64 -29.69
C ALA A 65 -16.41 -4.76 -29.14
N VAL A 66 -17.38 -4.64 -30.04
CA VAL A 66 -18.81 -4.82 -29.78
C VAL A 66 -19.33 -5.93 -30.68
N ILE A 67 -20.06 -6.89 -30.11
CA ILE A 67 -20.70 -7.99 -30.87
C ILE A 67 -22.22 -7.82 -30.80
N GLY A 68 -22.90 -7.96 -31.94
CA GLY A 68 -24.36 -7.97 -32.00
C GLY A 68 -24.99 -6.66 -31.50
N PRO A 69 -26.16 -6.70 -30.82
CA PRO A 69 -26.93 -5.52 -30.44
C PRO A 69 -26.32 -4.76 -29.24
N GLY A 70 -25.01 -4.49 -29.26
CA GLY A 70 -24.33 -3.64 -28.29
C GLY A 70 -23.58 -4.35 -27.17
N LEU A 71 -23.29 -5.66 -27.27
CA LEU A 71 -22.48 -6.34 -26.25
C LEU A 71 -21.01 -5.90 -26.35
N LYS A 72 -20.57 -5.07 -25.39
CA LYS A 72 -19.20 -4.53 -25.28
C LYS A 72 -18.21 -5.58 -24.75
N ILE A 73 -18.04 -6.68 -25.50
CA ILE A 73 -17.11 -7.76 -25.12
C ILE A 73 -15.68 -7.24 -24.91
N GLY A 74 -15.26 -6.25 -25.69
CA GLY A 74 -13.96 -5.62 -25.55
C GLY A 74 -13.78 -4.94 -24.20
N SER A 75 -14.78 -4.18 -23.74
CA SER A 75 -14.71 -3.50 -22.44
C SER A 75 -14.71 -4.50 -21.29
N PHE A 76 -15.47 -5.60 -21.40
CA PHE A 76 -15.49 -6.65 -20.39
C PHE A 76 -14.15 -7.39 -20.32
N ALA A 77 -13.64 -7.86 -21.45
CA ALA A 77 -12.30 -8.45 -21.53
C ALA A 77 -11.23 -7.47 -21.02
N GLY A 78 -11.42 -6.17 -21.28
CA GLY A 78 -10.59 -5.08 -20.76
C GLY A 78 -10.51 -5.11 -19.24
N SER A 79 -11.65 -5.12 -18.58
CA SER A 79 -11.72 -5.16 -17.12
C SER A 79 -11.10 -6.42 -16.51
N VAL A 80 -11.21 -7.58 -17.18
CA VAL A 80 -10.56 -8.82 -16.75
C VAL A 80 -9.05 -8.69 -16.83
N ILE A 81 -8.52 -8.16 -17.95
CA ILE A 81 -7.09 -7.94 -18.12
C ILE A 81 -6.58 -6.88 -17.12
N ASP A 82 -7.32 -5.80 -16.88
CA ASP A 82 -6.99 -4.78 -15.89
C ASP A 82 -6.87 -5.40 -14.49
N PHE A 83 -7.80 -6.28 -14.11
CA PHE A 83 -7.75 -7.01 -12.84
C PHE A 83 -6.50 -7.89 -12.73
N LEU A 84 -6.15 -8.63 -13.78
CA LEU A 84 -4.95 -9.47 -13.81
C LEU A 84 -3.67 -8.63 -13.72
N ILE A 85 -3.60 -7.51 -14.44
CA ILE A 85 -2.44 -6.61 -14.39
C ILE A 85 -2.34 -5.95 -13.02
N ILE A 86 -3.43 -5.45 -12.44
CA ILE A 86 -3.44 -4.86 -11.09
C ILE A 86 -2.96 -5.90 -10.07
N ALA A 87 -3.49 -7.12 -10.11
CA ALA A 87 -3.07 -8.19 -9.22
C ALA A 87 -1.57 -8.51 -9.38
N PHE A 88 -1.08 -8.55 -10.61
CA PHE A 88 0.34 -8.78 -10.90
C PHE A 88 1.23 -7.62 -10.42
N VAL A 89 0.82 -6.37 -10.64
CA VAL A 89 1.54 -5.17 -10.17
C VAL A 89 1.57 -5.12 -8.65
N LEU A 90 0.47 -5.45 -7.97
CA LEU A 90 0.43 -5.54 -6.51
C LEU A 90 1.37 -6.63 -5.99
N TYR A 91 1.39 -7.81 -6.64
CA TYR A 91 2.35 -8.86 -6.33
C TYR A 91 3.80 -8.38 -6.48
N LEU A 92 4.13 -7.72 -7.60
CA LEU A 92 5.47 -7.16 -7.84
C LEU A 92 5.84 -6.08 -6.81
N ALA A 93 4.89 -5.22 -6.44
CA ALA A 93 5.10 -4.17 -5.44
C ALA A 93 5.41 -4.75 -4.05
N ILE A 94 4.61 -5.72 -3.59
CA ILE A 94 4.85 -6.41 -2.31
C ILE A 94 6.19 -7.15 -2.34
N ARG A 95 6.48 -7.87 -3.44
CA ARG A 95 7.74 -8.59 -3.62
C ARG A 95 8.96 -7.66 -3.64
N ALA A 96 8.82 -6.46 -4.23
CA ALA A 96 9.87 -5.45 -4.22
C ALA A 96 10.14 -4.95 -2.80
N ILE A 97 9.08 -4.60 -2.04
CA ILE A 97 9.20 -4.13 -0.65
C ILE A 97 9.86 -5.19 0.25
N GLU A 98 9.47 -6.47 0.12
CA GLU A 98 10.13 -7.58 0.82
C GLU A 98 11.63 -7.67 0.53
N ARG A 99 12.04 -7.46 -0.73
CA ARG A 99 13.45 -7.47 -1.14
C ARG A 99 14.24 -6.34 -0.51
N PHE A 100 13.66 -5.14 -0.41
CA PHE A 100 14.31 -3.99 0.23
C PHE A 100 14.44 -4.19 1.74
N LYS A 101 13.40 -4.68 2.42
CA LYS A 101 13.44 -4.94 3.86
C LYS A 101 14.49 -5.98 4.24
N ARG A 102 14.61 -7.07 3.47
CA ARG A 102 15.66 -8.08 3.69
C ARG A 102 17.08 -7.51 3.51
N LYS A 103 17.25 -6.52 2.62
CA LYS A 103 18.56 -5.89 2.41
C LYS A 103 18.92 -4.95 3.56
N GLU A 104 17.94 -4.25 4.13
CA GLU A 104 18.15 -3.43 5.33
C GLU A 104 18.46 -4.29 6.55
N GLU A 105 17.71 -5.37 6.78
CA GLU A 105 18.04 -6.35 7.83
C GLU A 105 19.43 -6.97 7.63
N ALA A 106 19.86 -7.25 6.39
CA ALA A 106 21.19 -7.77 6.11
C ALA A 106 22.32 -6.73 6.26
N VAL A 107 22.06 -5.46 5.94
CA VAL A 107 23.03 -4.36 6.14
C VAL A 107 23.16 -4.04 7.62
N VAL A 108 22.06 -3.98 8.35
CA VAL A 108 22.05 -3.80 9.81
C VAL A 108 22.71 -4.99 10.50
N ALA A 109 22.36 -6.23 10.12
CA ALA A 109 22.97 -7.43 10.68
C ALA A 109 24.43 -7.67 10.26
N ALA A 110 24.93 -7.03 9.21
CA ALA A 110 26.36 -7.04 8.86
C ALA A 110 27.14 -5.89 9.53
N ALA A 111 26.48 -4.75 9.78
CA ALA A 111 27.06 -3.64 10.52
C ALA A 111 27.09 -3.90 12.04
N GLU A 112 26.08 -4.56 12.61
CA GLU A 112 26.04 -4.92 14.04
C GLU A 112 27.27 -5.71 14.51
N PRO A 113 27.68 -6.83 13.87
CA PRO A 113 28.84 -7.57 14.29
C PRO A 113 30.14 -6.81 14.05
N ASP A 114 30.27 -6.01 12.98
CA ASP A 114 31.47 -5.18 12.76
C ASP A 114 31.58 -4.05 13.79
N VAL A 115 30.49 -3.31 14.05
CA VAL A 115 30.45 -2.26 15.07
C VAL A 115 30.65 -2.83 16.47
N GLN A 116 30.03 -3.97 16.80
CA GLN A 116 30.23 -4.63 18.09
C GLN A 116 31.64 -5.19 18.24
N GLN A 117 32.20 -5.84 17.21
CA GLN A 117 33.60 -6.30 17.24
C GLN A 117 34.58 -5.14 17.34
N GLN A 118 34.35 -4.04 16.62
CA GLN A 118 35.16 -2.82 16.74
C GLN A 118 35.02 -2.18 18.13
N MET A 119 33.83 -2.19 18.72
CA MET A 119 33.60 -1.68 20.09
C MET A 119 34.34 -2.54 21.12
N LEU A 120 34.21 -3.87 21.04
CA LEU A 120 34.90 -4.81 21.92
C LEU A 120 36.41 -4.71 21.76
N ALA A 121 36.94 -4.68 20.54
CA ALA A 121 38.36 -4.48 20.26
C ALA A 121 38.87 -3.12 20.77
N THR A 122 38.02 -2.09 20.73
CA THR A 122 38.35 -0.77 21.31
C THR A 122 38.38 -0.83 22.83
N LEU A 123 37.43 -1.53 23.47
CA LEU A 123 37.40 -1.73 24.92
C LEU A 123 38.57 -2.59 25.40
N GLU A 124 38.91 -3.67 24.69
CA GLU A 124 40.07 -4.52 24.96
C GLU A 124 41.37 -3.72 24.84
N ARG A 125 41.52 -2.90 23.77
CA ARG A 125 42.64 -1.98 23.63
C ARG A 125 42.70 -0.91 24.72
N ILE A 126 41.56 -0.43 25.23
CA ILE A 126 41.52 0.51 26.36
C ILE A 126 41.94 -0.19 27.64
N ALA A 127 41.48 -1.43 27.86
CA ALA A 127 41.85 -2.25 29.02
C ALA A 127 43.35 -2.57 29.02
N ASP A 128 43.91 -3.06 27.91
CA ASP A 128 45.35 -3.34 27.76
C ASP A 128 46.22 -2.09 28.00
N ASN A 129 45.79 -0.92 27.51
CA ASN A 129 46.50 0.34 27.74
C ASN A 129 46.40 0.84 29.19
N LEU A 130 45.39 0.41 29.94
CA LEU A 130 45.23 0.75 31.36
C LEU A 130 46.08 -0.17 32.24
N GLU A 131 46.15 -1.46 31.93
CA GLU A 131 46.99 -2.43 32.66
C GLU A 131 48.50 -2.20 32.43
N ALA A 132 48.89 -1.60 31.31
CA ALA A 132 50.27 -1.25 31.01
C ALA A 132 50.80 0.01 31.72
N ARG A 133 49.98 0.68 32.57
CA ARG A 133 50.37 1.87 33.36
C ARG A 133 50.44 1.57 34.84
#